data_AF-U4PYY0-F1
#
_entry.id   AF-U4PYY0-F1
#
_cell.length_a   1.000
_cell.length_b   1.000
_cell.length_c   1.000
_cell.angle_alpha   90.00
_cell.angle_beta   90.00
_cell.angle_gamma   90.00
#
_symmetry.space_group_name_H-M   'P 1'
#
loop_
_entity.id
_entity.type
_entity.pdbx_description
1 polymer ?
#
loop_
_entity_poly.entity_id
_entity_poly.type
_entity_poly.pdbx_seq_one_letter_code
_entity_poly.pdbx_strand_id
1 'polypeptide(L)'
;MWVHGDIAEGNLLVKDGRLSAVIDFGSSGVGDPSSDLILAWNVLDAESRAVFRRALDLDEATWQRGRGWALWKALIVLDAERGRNEKMAEWSRRTIREVFADHLCS
;
A
#
# COMPACT_ATOMS: atom_id res chain seq x y z
N MET A 1 -0.86 -16.20 9.10
CA MET A 1 -0.88 -14.95 9.88
C MET A 1 -2.20 -14.24 9.59
N TRP A 2 -2.74 -13.44 10.50
CA TRP A 2 -3.97 -12.65 10.26
C TRP A 2 -3.62 -11.40 9.46
N VAL A 3 -4.42 -11.09 8.44
CA VAL A 3 -4.29 -9.87 7.60
C VAL A 3 -5.58 -9.09 7.60
N HIS A 4 -5.46 -7.76 7.52
CA HIS A 4 -6.57 -6.82 7.39
C HIS A 4 -7.28 -7.01 6.03
N GLY A 5 -6.52 -7.22 4.95
CA GLY A 5 -7.04 -7.59 3.64
C GLY A 5 -7.45 -6.41 2.76
N ASP A 6 -7.71 -5.23 3.33
CA ASP A 6 -7.90 -3.97 2.58
C ASP A 6 -7.39 -2.71 3.32
N ILE A 7 -6.07 -2.64 3.58
CA ILE A 7 -5.48 -1.37 4.03
C ILE A 7 -5.44 -0.38 2.87
N ALA A 8 -6.14 0.75 3.04
CA ALA A 8 -6.17 1.89 2.14
C ALA A 8 -6.24 3.20 2.95
N GLU A 9 -5.90 4.33 2.33
CA GLU A 9 -5.94 5.66 2.99
C GLU A 9 -7.30 5.97 3.65
N GLY A 10 -8.40 5.54 3.04
CA GLY A 10 -9.76 5.73 3.57
C GLY A 10 -10.03 4.94 4.86
N ASN A 11 -9.20 3.93 5.16
CA ASN A 11 -9.35 3.03 6.29
C ASN A 11 -8.42 3.40 7.46
N LEU A 12 -7.65 4.50 7.34
CA LEU A 12 -6.73 5.00 8.36
C LEU A 12 -7.26 6.33 8.93
N LEU A 13 -7.75 6.31 10.17
CA LEU A 13 -8.20 7.52 10.86
C LEU A 13 -7.04 8.18 11.60
N VAL A 14 -6.75 9.43 11.28
CA VAL A 14 -5.68 10.22 11.90
C VAL A 14 -6.28 11.32 12.79
N LYS A 15 -5.77 11.43 14.02
CA LYS A 15 -6.11 12.50 14.97
C LYS A 15 -4.81 13.13 15.48
N ASP A 16 -4.71 14.46 15.40
CA ASP A 16 -3.53 15.22 15.84
C ASP A 16 -2.20 14.71 15.24
N GLY A 17 -2.23 14.31 13.96
CA GLY A 17 -1.06 13.79 13.24
C GLY A 17 -0.65 12.36 13.64
N ARG A 18 -1.44 11.66 14.45
CA ARG A 18 -1.20 10.27 14.87
C ARG A 18 -2.30 9.35 14.37
N LEU A 19 -1.94 8.14 13.95
CA LEU A 19 -2.92 7.09 13.63
C LEU A 19 -3.74 6.77 14.88
N SER A 20 -5.06 6.99 14.80
CA SER A 20 -6.00 6.86 15.90
C SER A 20 -6.87 5.60 15.78
N ALA A 21 -7.13 5.12 14.57
CA ALA A 21 -7.86 3.87 14.34
C ALA A 21 -7.61 3.34 12.92
N VAL A 22 -7.78 2.02 12.77
CA VAL A 22 -7.88 1.33 11.49
C VAL A 22 -9.29 0.75 11.41
N ILE A 23 -9.97 0.93 10.28
CA ILE A 23 -11.36 0.50 10.07
C ILE A 23 -11.48 -0.39 8.83
N ASP A 24 -12.62 -1.05 8.67
CA ASP A 24 -12.96 -1.93 7.55
C ASP A 24 -12.17 -3.25 7.45
N PHE A 25 -12.35 -4.10 8.48
CA PHE A 25 -11.84 -5.47 8.54
C PHE A 25 -12.69 -6.47 7.73
N GLY A 26 -13.55 -6.01 6.81
CA GLY A 26 -14.47 -6.88 6.06
C GLY A 26 -13.77 -7.93 5.18
N SER A 27 -12.52 -7.67 4.80
CA SER A 27 -11.66 -8.57 4.01
C SER A 27 -10.66 -9.36 4.86
N SER A 28 -10.77 -9.31 6.19
CA SER A 28 -9.78 -9.92 7.07
C SER A 28 -9.88 -11.44 7.09
N GLY A 29 -8.73 -12.09 6.99
CA GLY A 29 -8.64 -13.54 6.91
C GLY A 29 -7.22 -14.06 7.10
N VAL A 30 -7.05 -15.37 6.89
CA VAL A 30 -5.73 -15.98 6.81
C VAL A 30 -5.19 -15.75 5.40
N GLY A 31 -4.10 -15.00 5.28
CA GLY A 31 -3.52 -14.63 3.99
C GLY A 31 -2.03 -14.28 4.10
N ASP A 32 -1.45 -13.85 2.99
CA ASP A 32 -0.06 -13.40 2.95
C ASP A 32 0.03 -12.01 3.63
N PRO A 33 0.78 -11.85 4.75
CA PRO A 33 0.94 -10.58 5.46
C PRO A 33 1.48 -9.43 4.60
N SER A 34 2.08 -9.73 3.45
CA SER A 34 2.55 -8.72 2.52
C SER A 34 1.43 -7.95 1.81
N SER A 35 0.18 -8.43 1.81
CA SER A 35 -0.95 -7.71 1.20
C SER A 35 -1.28 -6.39 1.90
N ASP A 36 -0.99 -6.29 3.20
CA ASP A 36 -1.22 -5.06 3.98
C ASP A 36 -0.08 -4.04 3.81
N LEU A 37 1.04 -4.44 3.19
CA LEU A 37 2.17 -3.56 2.92
C LEU A 37 1.91 -2.59 1.76
N ILE A 38 0.81 -2.74 1.02
CA ILE A 38 0.47 -1.84 -0.11
C ILE A 38 0.48 -0.37 0.33
N LEU A 39 0.13 -0.10 1.60
CA LEU A 39 0.18 1.20 2.28
C LEU A 39 1.51 1.94 2.07
N ALA A 40 2.62 1.19 1.99
CA ALA A 40 3.96 1.74 1.85
C ALA A 40 4.18 2.47 0.51
N TRP A 41 3.45 2.12 -0.54
CA TRP A 41 3.61 2.73 -1.87
C TRP A 41 2.44 3.63 -2.28
N ASN A 42 1.25 3.43 -1.71
CA ASN A 42 0.09 4.25 -2.08
C ASN A 42 -0.17 5.42 -1.12
N VAL A 43 0.29 5.37 0.14
CA VAL A 43 0.14 6.45 1.13
C VAL A 43 1.47 7.12 1.43
N LEU A 44 2.52 6.34 1.73
CA LEU A 44 3.79 6.89 2.22
C LEU A 44 4.67 7.43 1.09
N ASP A 45 5.41 8.49 1.39
CA ASP A 45 6.55 8.91 0.55
C ASP A 45 7.78 8.04 0.81
N ALA A 46 8.86 8.27 0.05
CA ALA A 46 10.08 7.47 0.12
C ALA A 46 10.74 7.48 1.52
N GLU A 47 10.77 8.64 2.20
CA GLU A 47 11.38 8.77 3.52
C GLU A 47 10.55 8.01 4.58
N SER A 48 9.24 8.23 4.59
CA SER A 48 8.31 7.57 5.51
C SER A 48 8.26 6.06 5.26
N ARG A 49 8.33 5.64 3.99
CA ARG A 49 8.42 4.23 3.60
C ARG A 49 9.71 3.58 4.14
N ALA A 50 10.84 4.28 4.11
CA ALA A 50 12.09 3.77 4.67
C ALA A 50 12.02 3.61 6.20
N VAL A 51 11.39 4.57 6.91
CA VAL A 51 11.13 4.45 8.36
C VAL A 51 10.20 3.28 8.65
N PHE A 52 9.11 3.15 7.91
CA PHE A 52 8.12 2.07 8.04
C PHE A 52 8.76 0.69 7.83
N ARG A 53 9.56 0.53 6.77
CA ARG A 53 10.29 -0.71 6.48
C ARG A 53 11.22 -1.12 7.63
N ARG A 54 11.97 -0.16 8.19
CA ARG A 54 12.85 -0.44 9.35
C ARG A 54 12.07 -0.81 10.61
N ALA A 55 10.91 -0.23 10.83
CA ALA A 55 10.10 -0.48 12.02
C ALA A 55 9.45 -1.88 12.02
N LEU A 56 9.15 -2.44 10.84
CA LEU A 56 8.52 -3.75 10.73
C LEU A 56 9.51 -4.92 10.75
N ASP A 57 10.81 -4.67 10.55
CA ASP A 57 11.88 -5.68 10.54
C ASP A 57 11.55 -6.93 9.69
N LEU A 58 10.98 -6.70 8.49
CA LEU A 58 10.58 -7.76 7.57
C LEU A 58 11.75 -8.23 6.72
N ASP A 59 11.76 -9.52 6.38
CA ASP A 59 12.69 -10.05 5.39
C ASP A 59 12.46 -9.42 4.01
N GLU A 60 13.53 -9.41 3.21
CA GLU A 60 13.51 -8.84 1.85
C GLU A 60 12.43 -9.48 0.98
N ALA A 61 12.24 -10.81 1.08
CA ALA A 61 11.27 -11.52 0.27
C ALA A 61 9.83 -11.04 0.53
N THR A 62 9.50 -10.74 1.79
CA THR A 62 8.20 -10.25 2.23
C THR A 62 7.97 -8.81 1.77
N TRP A 63 9.02 -7.98 1.81
CA TRP A 63 8.96 -6.62 1.24
C TRP A 63 8.71 -6.65 -0.27
N GLN A 64 9.42 -7.51 -1.01
CA GLN A 64 9.26 -7.68 -2.45
C GLN A 64 7.87 -8.21 -2.83
N ARG A 65 7.30 -9.14 -2.05
CA ARG A 65 5.90 -9.56 -2.24
C ARG A 65 4.92 -8.40 -2.03
N GLY A 66 5.15 -7.56 -1.01
CA GLY A 66 4.34 -6.36 -0.74
C GLY A 66 4.36 -5.37 -1.91
N ARG A 67 5.54 -5.18 -2.51
CA ARG A 67 5.70 -4.39 -3.75
C ARG A 67 4.89 -4.97 -4.90
N GLY A 68 4.92 -6.28 -5.07
CA GLY A 68 4.12 -7.00 -6.08
C GLY A 68 2.61 -6.76 -5.89
N TRP A 69 2.13 -6.85 -4.65
CA TRP A 69 0.73 -6.55 -4.32
C TRP A 69 0.34 -5.10 -4.64
N ALA A 70 1.20 -4.14 -4.33
CA ALA A 70 0.96 -2.73 -4.62
C ALA A 70 0.86 -2.46 -6.13
N LEU A 71 1.78 -3.06 -6.91
CA LEU A 71 1.77 -2.97 -8.36
C LEU A 71 0.50 -3.59 -8.95
N TRP A 72 0.14 -4.80 -8.50
CA TRP A 72 -1.05 -5.50 -8.97
C TRP A 72 -2.33 -4.70 -8.71
N LYS A 73 -2.53 -4.19 -7.49
CA LYS A 73 -3.72 -3.38 -7.13
C LYS A 73 -3.77 -2.11 -7.98
N ALA A 74 -2.66 -1.40 -8.11
CA ALA A 74 -2.60 -0.16 -8.90
C ALA A 74 -2.91 -0.41 -10.39
N LEU A 75 -2.43 -1.51 -10.98
CA LEU A 75 -2.71 -1.85 -12.38
C LEU A 75 -4.20 -2.17 -12.60
N ILE A 76 -4.82 -2.96 -11.72
CA ILE A 76 -6.26 -3.27 -11.81
C ILE A 76 -7.10 -2.01 -11.66
N VAL A 77 -6.79 -1.17 -10.67
CA VAL A 77 -7.53 0.07 -10.42
C VAL A 77 -7.34 1.05 -11.58
N LEU A 78 -6.15 1.14 -12.18
CA LEU A 78 -5.91 1.99 -13.35
C LEU A 78 -6.72 1.54 -14.56
N ASP A 79 -6.73 0.24 -14.87
CA ASP A 79 -7.50 -0.31 -15.99
C ASP A 79 -9.00 -0.05 -15.81
N ALA A 80 -9.48 -0.27 -14.58
CA ALA A 80 -10.86 0.01 -14.22
C ALA A 80 -11.16 1.52 -14.39
N GLU A 81 -10.41 2.41 -13.76
CA GLU A 81 -10.86 3.79 -13.55
C GLU A 81 -10.41 4.78 -14.65
N ARG A 82 -9.55 4.38 -15.59
CA ARG A 82 -9.11 5.24 -16.70
C ARG A 82 -10.31 5.74 -17.51
N GLY A 83 -10.46 7.06 -17.57
CA GLY A 83 -11.58 7.71 -18.29
C GLY A 83 -12.93 7.67 -17.56
N ARG A 84 -13.00 7.04 -16.37
CA ARG A 84 -14.18 7.04 -15.48
C ARG A 84 -13.97 7.92 -14.26
N ASN A 85 -12.81 7.79 -13.61
CA ASN A 85 -12.44 8.57 -12.43
C ASN A 85 -10.95 8.92 -12.48
N GLU A 86 -10.66 10.13 -12.95
CA GLU A 86 -9.27 10.50 -13.20
C GLU A 86 -8.46 10.73 -11.93
N LYS A 87 -9.11 11.01 -10.80
CA LYS A 87 -8.45 11.06 -9.50
C LYS A 87 -7.91 9.67 -9.12
N MET A 88 -8.73 8.64 -9.31
CA MET A 88 -8.33 7.26 -8.99
C MET A 88 -7.30 6.73 -10.00
N ALA A 89 -7.43 7.08 -11.28
CA ALA A 89 -6.42 6.76 -12.28
C ALA A 89 -5.05 7.40 -11.95
N GLU A 90 -5.02 8.66 -11.52
CA GLU A 90 -3.76 9.30 -11.11
C GLU A 90 -3.17 8.70 -9.83
N TRP A 91 -4.03 8.37 -8.86
CA TRP A 91 -3.60 7.63 -7.66
C TRP A 91 -2.89 6.32 -8.01
N SER A 92 -3.43 5.56 -8.97
CA SER A 92 -2.79 4.34 -9.47
C SER A 92 -1.47 4.62 -10.17
N ARG A 93 -1.40 5.66 -11.04
CA ARG A 93 -0.16 6.04 -11.73
C ARG A 93 0.93 6.48 -10.74
N ARG A 94 0.58 7.21 -9.70
CA ARG A 94 1.50 7.57 -8.60
C ARG A 94 2.03 6.30 -7.92
N THR A 95 1.15 5.39 -7.52
CA THR A 95 1.55 4.14 -6.85
C THR A 95 2.51 3.32 -7.72
N ILE A 96 2.24 3.22 -9.03
CA ILE A 96 3.14 2.53 -9.97
C ILE A 96 4.52 3.21 -10.01
N ARG A 97 4.57 4.56 -10.07
CA ARG A 97 5.83 5.30 -10.04
C ARG A 97 6.61 5.06 -8.74
N GLU A 98 5.94 5.07 -7.60
CA GLU A 98 6.57 4.79 -6.29
C GLU A 98 7.14 3.37 -6.22
N VAL A 99 6.42 2.36 -6.74
CA VAL A 99 6.91 0.97 -6.77
C VAL A 99 8.18 0.84 -7.64
N PHE A 100 8.23 1.52 -8.78
CA PHE A 100 9.41 1.51 -9.64
C PHE A 100 10.58 2.29 -9.03
N ALA A 101 10.32 3.46 -8.45
CA ALA A 101 11.35 4.24 -7.78
C ALA A 101 11.98 3.45 -6.62
N ASP A 102 11.15 2.78 -5.80
CA ASP A 102 11.60 1.91 -4.72
C ASP A 102 12.43 0.72 -5.24
N HIS A 103 12.08 0.17 -6.41
CA HIS A 103 12.85 -0.92 -7.03
C HIS A 103 14.26 -0.53 -7.43
N LEU A 104 14.38 0.67 -8.01
CA LEU A 104 15.62 1.11 -8.65
C LEU A 104 16.61 1.66 -7.61
N CYS A 105 16.12 1.98 -6.41
CA CYS A 105 16.92 2.43 -5.28
C CYS A 105 17.26 1.33 -4.25
N SER A 106 16.72 0.11 -4.41
CA SER A 106 16.95 -1.04 -3.52
C SER A 106 18.16 -1.88 -3.91
#